data_AF-A0A1K2H9E6-F1
#
_entry.id   AF-A0A1K2H9E6-F1
#
_cell.length_a   1.000
_cell.length_b   1.000
_cell.length_c   1.000
_cell.angle_alpha   90.00
_cell.angle_beta   90.00
_cell.angle_gamma   90.00
#
_symmetry.space_group_name_H-M   'P 1'
#
loop_
_entity.id
_entity.type
_entity.pdbx_description
1 polymer ?
#
loop_
_entity_poly.entity_id
_entity_poly.type
_entity_poly.pdbx_seq_one_letter_code
_entity_poly.pdbx_strand_id
1 'polypeptide(L)'
;MKAGWYRLELGDALSAPGEIALLAAQCQALRLTGQAGAAIYTRQCGTAGLHCRVEAYFSPALAELARKLGTLPCRAPALAELACICGG
;
A
#
# COMPACT_ATOMS: atom_id res chain seq x y z
N MET A 1 -13.24 -1.83 16.87
CA MET A 1 -12.01 -2.62 16.69
C MET A 1 -11.18 -1.93 15.62
N LYS A 2 -9.99 -1.39 15.96
CA LYS A 2 -9.15 -0.65 15.01
C LYS A 2 -8.58 -1.67 14.01
N ALA A 3 -9.05 -1.62 12.77
CA ALA A 3 -8.54 -2.49 11.72
C ALA A 3 -7.04 -2.22 11.55
N GLY A 4 -6.20 -3.25 11.68
CA GLY A 4 -4.73 -3.14 11.69
C GLY A 4 -4.11 -2.84 10.32
N TRP A 5 -4.66 -1.87 9.59
CA TRP A 5 -4.15 -1.44 8.30
C TRP A 5 -3.13 -0.32 8.50
N TYR A 6 -2.24 -0.18 7.51
CA TYR A 6 -1.23 0.87 7.52
C TYR A 6 -1.27 1.64 6.22
N ARG A 7 -0.97 2.93 6.28
CA ARG A 7 -0.95 3.83 5.12
C ARG A 7 0.42 4.47 4.97
N LEU A 8 0.94 4.48 3.75
CA LEU A 8 2.13 5.21 3.33
C LEU A 8 1.76 6.18 2.22
N GLU A 9 2.31 7.38 2.25
CA GLU A 9 2.22 8.31 1.12
C GLU A 9 3.43 8.08 0.22
N LEU A 10 3.20 7.62 -1.01
CA LEU A 10 4.26 7.35 -2.00
C LEU A 10 4.72 8.63 -2.73
N GLY A 11 4.09 9.76 -2.45
CA GLY A 11 4.34 11.03 -3.13
C GLY A 11 3.49 11.19 -4.39
N ASP A 12 4.01 11.90 -5.38
CA ASP A 12 3.26 12.30 -6.57
C ASP A 12 3.28 11.23 -7.68
N ALA A 13 2.37 11.37 -8.65
CA ALA A 13 2.20 10.42 -9.77
C ALA A 13 3.46 10.16 -10.62
N LEU A 14 4.49 11.01 -10.54
CA LEU A 14 5.78 10.81 -11.20
C LEU A 14 6.70 9.83 -10.44
N SER A 15 6.76 9.91 -9.12
CA SER A 15 7.64 9.08 -8.29
C SER A 15 6.95 7.81 -7.79
N ALA A 16 5.63 7.85 -7.64
CA ALA A 16 4.82 6.75 -7.15
C ALA A 16 4.95 5.44 -7.97
N PRO A 17 5.05 5.43 -9.32
CA PRO A 17 5.14 4.18 -10.08
C PRO A 17 6.38 3.33 -9.73
N GLY A 18 7.52 3.98 -9.47
CA GLY A 18 8.75 3.30 -9.07
C GLY A 18 8.64 2.67 -7.68
N GLU A 19 8.12 3.45 -6.72
CA GLU A 19 7.83 2.97 -5.36
C GLU A 19 6.80 1.82 -5.36
N ILE A 20 5.76 1.94 -6.18
CA ILE A 20 4.74 0.89 -6.38
C ILE A 20 5.39 -0.42 -6.84
N ALA A 21 6.25 -0.37 -7.85
CA ALA A 21 6.90 -1.55 -8.39
C ALA A 21 7.80 -2.22 -7.33
N LEU A 22 8.52 -1.41 -6.56
CA LEU A 22 9.37 -1.88 -5.46
C LEU A 22 8.55 -2.55 -4.33
N LEU A 23 7.40 -1.95 -3.97
CA LEU A 23 6.49 -2.53 -2.99
C LEU A 23 5.82 -3.81 -3.49
N ALA A 24 5.47 -3.87 -4.77
CA ALA A 24 4.92 -5.07 -5.41
C ALA A 24 5.91 -6.23 -5.33
N ALA A 25 7.18 -5.98 -5.68
CA ALA A 25 8.25 -6.98 -5.61
C ALA A 25 8.48 -7.48 -4.18
N GLN A 26 8.50 -6.57 -3.18
CA GLN A 26 8.64 -6.94 -1.77
C GLN A 26 7.44 -7.77 -1.27
N CYS A 27 6.22 -7.38 -1.63
CA CYS A 27 5.02 -8.13 -1.28
C CYS A 27 5.03 -9.53 -1.90
N GLN A 28 5.44 -9.65 -3.16
CA GLN A 28 5.56 -10.93 -3.83
C GLN A 28 6.61 -11.83 -3.15
N ALA A 29 7.78 -11.28 -2.80
CA ALA A 29 8.80 -12.01 -2.06
C ALA A 29 8.26 -12.53 -0.72
N LEU A 30 7.52 -11.70 0.03
CA LEU A 30 6.91 -12.10 1.31
C LEU A 30 5.86 -13.21 1.12
N ARG A 31 5.06 -13.17 0.06
CA ARG A 31 4.11 -14.25 -0.26
C ARG A 31 4.84 -15.56 -0.59
N LEU A 32 5.95 -15.49 -1.33
CA LEU A 32 6.79 -16.66 -1.62
C LEU A 32 7.41 -17.26 -0.34
N THR A 33 7.67 -16.44 0.68
CA THR A 33 8.13 -16.91 2.00
C THR A 33 7.00 -17.48 2.88
N GLY A 34 5.77 -17.57 2.38
CA GLY A 34 4.64 -18.16 3.09
C GLY A 34 3.80 -17.17 3.92
N GLN A 35 4.01 -15.86 3.75
CA GLN A 35 3.22 -14.84 4.45
C GLN A 35 1.84 -14.69 3.79
N ALA A 36 0.93 -15.58 4.15
CA ALA A 36 -0.45 -15.58 3.66
C ALA A 36 -1.19 -14.29 4.08
N GLY A 37 -1.97 -13.72 3.16
CA GLY A 37 -2.71 -12.48 3.40
C GLY A 37 -1.92 -11.19 3.21
N ALA A 38 -0.66 -11.27 2.76
CA ALA A 38 0.10 -10.09 2.33
C ALA A 38 -0.55 -9.47 1.08
N ALA A 39 -1.18 -8.32 1.28
CA ALA A 39 -1.78 -7.51 0.23
C ALA A 39 -1.43 -6.02 0.38
N ILE A 40 -1.13 -5.38 -0.76
CA ILE A 40 -0.86 -3.95 -0.91
C ILE A 40 -1.84 -3.39 -1.93
N TYR A 41 -2.49 -2.30 -1.54
CA TYR A 41 -3.44 -1.56 -2.36
C TYR A 41 -2.93 -0.14 -2.54
N THR A 42 -3.29 0.53 -3.62
CA THR A 42 -3.03 1.95 -3.80
C THR A 42 -4.27 2.73 -4.15
N ARG A 43 -4.22 4.01 -3.79
CA ARG A 43 -5.21 5.01 -4.17
C ARG A 43 -4.49 6.21 -4.75
N GLN A 44 -4.96 6.68 -5.90
CA GLN A 44 -4.59 7.99 -6.39
C GLN A 44 -5.53 9.01 -5.75
N CYS A 45 -4.96 9.89 -4.93
CA CYS A 45 -5.63 11.01 -4.29
C CYS A 45 -5.17 12.30 -4.97
N GLY A 46 -6.03 12.86 -5.82
CA GLY A 46 -5.76 14.12 -6.49
C GLY A 46 -6.81 14.47 -7.53
N THR A 47 -6.94 15.76 -7.81
CA THR A 47 -7.75 16.23 -8.95
C THR A 47 -6.85 16.28 -10.17
N ALA A 48 -7.31 15.73 -11.30
CA ALA A 48 -6.54 15.63 -12.53
C ALA A 48 -5.86 16.98 -12.88
N GLY A 49 -4.54 17.07 -12.72
CA GLY A 49 -3.74 18.19 -13.24
C GLY A 49 -2.78 18.87 -12.28
N LEU A 50 -2.99 18.89 -10.95
CA LEU A 50 -2.11 19.69 -10.06
C LEU A 50 -1.47 18.94 -8.88
N HIS A 51 -2.15 17.99 -8.24
CA HIS A 51 -1.63 17.31 -7.04
C HIS A 51 -2.11 15.86 -6.98
N CYS A 52 -1.71 15.03 -7.96
CA CYS A 52 -1.95 13.59 -7.89
C CYS A 52 -0.99 12.96 -6.91
N ARG A 53 -1.40 12.86 -5.65
CA ARG A 53 -0.72 12.06 -4.63
C ARG A 53 -1.13 10.61 -4.75
N VAL A 54 -0.22 9.69 -4.43
CA VAL A 54 -0.51 8.27 -4.37
C VAL A 54 -0.31 7.79 -2.95
N GLU A 55 -1.30 7.09 -2.43
CA GLU A 55 -1.26 6.48 -1.11
C GLU A 55 -1.26 4.96 -1.27
N ALA A 56 -0.36 4.28 -0.56
CA ALA A 56 -0.36 2.83 -0.44
C ALA A 56 -0.97 2.40 0.89
N TYR A 57 -1.77 1.35 0.85
CA TYR A 57 -2.43 0.73 1.99
C TYR A 57 -1.95 -0.71 2.12
N PHE A 58 -1.49 -1.03 3.32
CA PHE A 58 -0.93 -2.34 3.65
C PHE A 58 -1.91 -3.08 4.55
N SER A 59 -2.16 -4.33 4.18
CA SER A 59 -2.86 -5.29 5.01
C SER A 59 -2.13 -5.53 6.35
N PRO A 60 -2.85 -5.95 7.41
CA PRO A 60 -2.25 -6.27 8.71
C PRO A 60 -1.15 -7.34 8.65
N ALA A 61 -1.21 -8.26 7.68
CA ALA A 61 -0.16 -9.25 7.46
C ALA A 61 1.19 -8.62 7.08
N LEU A 62 1.21 -7.37 6.63
CA LEU A 62 2.41 -6.59 6.30
C LEU A 62 2.79 -5.59 7.41
N ALA A 63 2.26 -5.73 8.63
CA ALA A 63 2.53 -4.81 9.73
C ALA A 63 4.04 -4.56 9.97
N GLU A 64 4.87 -5.60 9.90
CA GLU A 64 6.31 -5.47 10.09
C GLU A 64 6.99 -4.71 8.94
N LEU A 65 6.59 -4.94 7.69
CA LEU A 65 7.05 -4.16 6.54
C LEU A 65 6.61 -2.70 6.67
N ALA A 66 5.35 -2.49 7.07
CA ALA A 66 4.75 -1.19 7.25
C ALA A 66 5.46 -0.38 8.36
N ARG A 67 5.85 -1.04 9.47
CA ARG A 67 6.65 -0.40 10.53
C ARG A 67 8.04 0.01 10.05
N LYS A 68 8.71 -0.83 9.24
CA LYS A 68 10.03 -0.51 8.66
C LYS A 68 9.98 0.70 7.73
N LEU A 69 8.90 0.85 6.98
CA LEU A 69 8.67 1.97 6.07
C LEU A 69 8.16 3.24 6.77
N GLY A 70 7.98 3.23 8.10
CA GLY A 70 7.49 4.39 8.85
C GLY A 70 6.03 4.75 8.56
N THR A 71 5.24 3.78 8.11
CA THR A 71 3.82 3.99 7.79
C THR A 71 2.98 4.33 9.03
N LEU A 72 1.87 5.04 8.81
CA LEU A 72 0.94 5.37 9.87
C LEU A 72 -0.18 4.33 9.94
N PRO A 73 -0.55 3.84 11.15
CA PRO A 73 -1.70 2.97 11.31
C PRO A 73 -2.99 3.72 10.93
N CYS A 74 -3.82 3.09 10.11
CA CYS A 74 -5.05 3.68 9.59
C CYS A 74 -6.25 2.73 9.76
N ARG A 75 -7.46 3.24 9.50
CA ARG A 75 -8.64 2.37 9.38
C ARG A 75 -8.57 1.59 8.07
N ALA A 76 -9.25 0.45 8.02
CA ALA A 76 -9.38 -0.34 6.80
C ALA A 76 -9.94 0.57 5.67
N PRO A 77 -9.22 0.69 4.55
CA PRO A 77 -9.71 1.46 3.42
C PRO A 77 -10.83 0.69 2.71
N ALA A 78 -11.67 1.42 1.96
CA ALA A 78 -12.69 0.80 1.12
C ALA A 78 -12.02 0.12 -0.08
N LEU A 79 -11.78 -1.19 0.01
CA LEU A 79 -11.06 -1.96 -1.01
C LEU A 79 -11.67 -1.84 -2.42
N ALA A 80 -12.97 -1.59 -2.51
CA ALA A 80 -13.68 -1.40 -3.78
C ALA A 80 -13.20 -0.17 -4.58
N GLU A 81 -12.60 0.83 -3.92
CA GLU A 81 -12.10 2.07 -4.53
C GLU A 81 -10.57 2.08 -4.67
N LEU A 82 -9.92 0.94 -4.41
CA LEU A 82 -8.46 0.82 -4.41
C LEU A 82 -7.98 -0.07 -5.55
N ALA A 83 -6.84 0.29 -6.12
CA ALA A 83 -6.12 -0.58 -7.06
C ALA A 83 -5.31 -1.61 -6.27
N CYS A 84 -5.59 -2.90 -6.48
CA CYS A 84 -4.77 -3.96 -5.90
C CYS A 84 -3.46 -4.07 -6.68
N ILE A 85 -2.33 -3.95 -5.98
CA ILE A 85 -0.99 -4.02 -6.58
C ILE A 85 -0.41 -5.42 -6.42
N CYS A 86 -0.61 -5.99 -5.24
CA CYS A 86 -0.14 -7.33 -4.91
C CYS A 86 -1.07 -7.90 -3.86
N GLY A 87 -1.43 -9.17 -4.02
CA GLY A 87 -2.29 -9.89 -3.09
C GLY A 87 -3.64 -10.28 -3.70
N GLY A 88 -4.20 -11.34 -3.12
CA GLY A 88 -5.43 -12.03 -3.48
C GLY A 88 -5.66 -13.14 -2.46
#